data_AF-A0A4U0QS59-F1
#
_entry.id   AF-A0A4U0QS59-F1
#
_cell.length_a   1.000
_cell.length_b   1.000
_cell.length_c   1.000
_cell.angle_alpha   90.00
_cell.angle_beta   90.00
_cell.angle_gamma   90.00
#
_symmetry.space_group_name_H-M   'P 1'
#
loop_
_entity.id
_entity.type
_entity.pdbx_description
1 polymer ?
#
loop_
_entity_poly.entity_id
_entity_poly.type
_entity_poly.pdbx_seq_one_letter_code
_entity_poly.pdbx_strand_id
1 'polypeptide(L)'
;MSALALLHGISPVARETVPSLVARLAASKGVSLHQLVLDLGGSMKRLVSQDRELFENLMAWAGLDDAELEELLSWTGEPIGDVRMRFRGEIFVSRALRNPVVQGCPRCLRDDALSAPEDPLAAMAMRGHWQMREMVTCATHGALLVPLWTAPHPTARNDLTARLTEILPTILSGSLDGPMATPTGYDRWLEHRLDRGEDASWLSGQSLYAATTFCRLLGGELLHNDGKDDADPQAVRHASLVAGFDVVRHGPDAIRHALHDLAAGANGSLDEPQKAFGPLWRDMRDYHQDNEAFEPFADIIRGVVLDIWPIAEGTVLLGQTVSQRKLHSVGTAAFALRVAEGRLRPLLVEAGVIAVDDPRPDSRAVFDAQAHGGTLCAIGSLVTDQEMRCAVGMTEAELRALEQDGVLQPRTRLPGARLRWLEADGKALVDELNALSDANPGSAKWETIQRAQANSKVTVGRIITAIRARKIRVHAPAGNRSYHGFKVCRSEFGAIE
;
A
#
# COMPACT_ATOMS: atom_id res chain seq x y z
N MET A 1 62.46 13.56 -31.46
CA MET A 1 61.08 13.02 -31.33
C MET A 1 60.46 13.69 -30.12
N SER A 2 59.44 14.52 -30.33
CA SER A 2 58.78 15.25 -29.24
C SER A 2 58.07 14.26 -28.32
N ALA A 3 58.23 14.41 -27.00
CA ALA A 3 57.61 13.57 -25.97
C ALA A 3 56.06 13.55 -26.05
N LEU A 4 55.45 14.44 -26.83
CA LEU A 4 54.02 14.48 -27.11
C LEU A 4 53.52 13.40 -28.09
N ALA A 5 54.38 12.69 -28.82
CA ALA A 5 53.93 11.71 -29.82
C ALA A 5 53.50 10.34 -29.24
N LEU A 6 53.73 10.07 -27.95
CA LEU A 6 53.43 8.79 -27.29
C LEU A 6 52.09 8.76 -26.54
N LEU A 7 51.42 9.91 -26.41
CA LEU A 7 50.07 10.04 -25.85
C LEU A 7 49.02 9.79 -26.94
N HIS A 8 49.02 8.59 -27.55
CA HIS A 8 47.79 8.13 -28.20
C HIS A 8 46.79 7.81 -27.08
N GLY A 9 45.94 8.79 -26.76
CA GLY A 9 44.77 8.61 -25.91
C GLY A 9 43.74 7.75 -26.63
N ILE A 10 42.98 6.98 -25.86
CA ILE A 10 41.78 6.31 -26.37
C ILE A 10 40.61 7.24 -26.13
N SER A 11 39.85 7.56 -27.18
CA SER A 11 38.63 8.36 -27.03
C SER A 11 37.55 7.54 -26.32
N PRO A 12 36.78 8.18 -25.40
CA PRO A 12 35.59 7.59 -24.83
C PRO A 12 34.61 7.12 -25.90
N VAL A 13 33.94 6.00 -25.66
CA VAL A 13 32.79 5.59 -26.48
C VAL A 13 31.48 5.97 -25.81
N ALA A 14 30.39 5.95 -26.60
CA ALA A 14 29.07 6.29 -26.10
C ALA A 14 28.70 5.46 -24.85
N ARG A 15 28.32 6.16 -23.79
CA ARG A 15 27.90 5.59 -22.50
C ARG A 15 28.97 4.79 -21.78
N GLU A 16 30.23 5.04 -22.04
CA GLU A 16 31.33 4.36 -21.36
C GLU A 16 31.44 4.75 -19.88
N THR A 17 31.93 3.83 -19.05
CA THR A 17 32.26 4.11 -17.64
C THR A 17 33.74 4.43 -17.46
N VAL A 18 34.11 5.17 -16.42
CA VAL A 18 35.51 5.47 -16.11
C VAL A 18 36.36 4.19 -15.96
N PRO A 19 35.94 3.15 -15.21
CA PRO A 19 36.71 1.90 -15.16
C PRO A 19 36.90 1.25 -16.53
N SER A 20 35.91 1.36 -17.44
CA SER A 20 36.01 0.85 -18.82
C SER A 20 37.08 1.59 -19.62
N LEU A 21 37.06 2.92 -19.59
CA LEU A 21 38.04 3.73 -20.30
C LEU A 21 39.45 3.43 -19.80
N VAL A 22 39.66 3.38 -18.48
CA VAL A 22 40.96 3.07 -17.87
C VAL A 22 41.42 1.65 -18.24
N ALA A 23 40.50 0.68 -18.30
CA ALA A 23 40.83 -0.68 -18.71
C ALA A 23 41.30 -0.77 -20.17
N ARG A 24 40.61 -0.07 -21.08
CA ARG A 24 40.99 0.00 -22.49
C ARG A 24 42.30 0.75 -22.68
N LEU A 25 42.50 1.85 -21.96
CA LEU A 25 43.76 2.58 -21.94
C LEU A 25 44.91 1.67 -21.49
N ALA A 26 44.73 0.90 -20.41
CA ALA A 26 45.74 -0.04 -19.93
C ALA A 26 46.07 -1.11 -20.98
N ALA A 27 45.03 -1.71 -21.59
CA ALA A 27 45.19 -2.70 -22.66
C ALA A 27 45.99 -2.15 -23.85
N SER A 28 45.68 -0.93 -24.31
CA SER A 28 46.41 -0.29 -25.42
C SER A 28 47.89 -0.02 -25.17
N LYS A 29 48.29 -0.01 -23.89
CA LYS A 29 49.69 0.17 -23.47
C LYS A 29 50.34 -1.17 -23.07
N GLY A 30 49.62 -2.28 -23.16
CA GLY A 30 50.10 -3.60 -22.77
C GLY A 30 50.38 -3.74 -21.28
N VAL A 31 49.72 -2.94 -20.43
CA VAL A 31 49.87 -2.98 -18.97
C VAL A 31 48.58 -3.46 -18.31
N SER A 32 48.68 -3.94 -17.07
CA SER A 32 47.48 -4.22 -16.28
C SER A 32 46.80 -2.93 -15.86
N LEU A 33 45.47 -3.00 -15.63
CA LEU A 33 44.70 -1.87 -15.10
C LEU A 33 45.27 -1.39 -13.76
N HIS A 34 45.67 -2.32 -12.90
CA HIS A 34 46.37 -2.03 -11.65
C HIS A 34 47.66 -1.22 -11.85
N GLN A 35 48.50 -1.59 -12.83
CA GLN A 35 49.74 -0.88 -13.11
C GLN A 35 49.46 0.53 -13.63
N LEU A 36 48.52 0.68 -14.58
CA LEU A 36 48.15 2.00 -15.09
C LEU A 36 47.62 2.91 -13.97
N VAL A 37 46.77 2.41 -13.08
CA VAL A 37 46.22 3.19 -11.97
C VAL A 37 47.30 3.60 -10.97
N LEU A 38 48.35 2.78 -10.78
CA LEU A 38 49.53 3.15 -10.00
C LEU A 38 50.33 4.26 -10.69
N ASP A 39 50.52 4.17 -12.01
CA ASP A 39 51.22 5.18 -12.80
C ASP A 39 50.47 6.53 -12.80
N LEU A 40 49.13 6.51 -12.69
CA LEU A 40 48.28 7.68 -12.47
C LEU A 40 48.30 8.21 -11.01
N GLY A 41 49.13 7.65 -10.13
CA GLY A 41 49.30 8.11 -8.75
C GLY A 41 48.26 7.59 -7.75
N GLY A 42 47.53 6.52 -8.07
CA GLY A 42 46.45 6.01 -7.24
C GLY A 42 46.47 4.53 -6.93
N SER A 43 45.28 3.97 -6.71
CA SER A 43 45.05 2.55 -6.48
C SER A 43 43.66 2.17 -6.99
N MET A 44 43.40 0.88 -7.17
CA MET A 44 42.06 0.41 -7.54
C MET A 44 40.95 0.90 -6.60
N LYS A 45 41.27 1.03 -5.30
CA LYS A 45 40.32 1.57 -4.33
C LYS A 45 39.99 3.03 -4.67
N ARG A 46 41.00 3.85 -4.99
CA ARG A 46 40.86 5.27 -5.38
C ARG A 46 40.11 5.43 -6.70
N LEU A 47 40.32 4.53 -7.67
CA LEU A 47 39.54 4.48 -8.92
C LEU A 47 38.05 4.23 -8.64
N VAL A 48 37.74 3.20 -7.85
CA VAL A 48 36.34 2.83 -7.54
C VAL A 48 35.65 3.87 -6.64
N SER A 49 36.39 4.54 -5.77
CA SER A 49 35.89 5.63 -4.93
C SER A 49 35.85 6.99 -5.64
N GLN A 50 36.30 7.07 -6.90
CA GLN A 50 36.30 8.29 -7.70
C GLN A 50 37.11 9.42 -7.05
N ASP A 51 38.35 9.08 -6.70
CA ASP A 51 39.29 10.04 -6.15
C ASP A 51 39.63 11.14 -7.16
N ARG A 52 39.52 12.39 -6.71
CA ARG A 52 39.68 13.59 -7.55
C ARG A 52 41.08 13.70 -8.15
N GLU A 53 42.13 13.49 -7.37
CA GLU A 53 43.52 13.64 -7.84
C GLU A 53 43.85 12.57 -8.90
N LEU A 54 43.35 11.34 -8.71
CA LEU A 54 43.49 10.29 -9.72
C LEU A 54 42.81 10.68 -11.04
N PHE A 55 41.66 11.34 -10.99
CA PHE A 55 40.91 11.73 -12.20
C PHE A 55 41.50 12.95 -12.88
N GLU A 56 42.04 13.92 -12.14
CA GLU A 56 42.84 15.01 -12.70
C GLU A 56 44.06 14.47 -13.47
N ASN A 57 44.76 13.46 -12.92
CA ASN A 57 45.86 12.79 -13.62
C ASN A 57 45.38 11.99 -14.84
N LEU A 58 44.24 11.29 -14.74
CA LEU A 58 43.62 10.56 -15.85
C LEU A 58 43.31 11.50 -17.01
N MET A 59 42.71 12.67 -16.75
CA MET A 59 42.41 13.65 -17.80
C MET A 59 43.68 14.10 -18.52
N ALA A 60 44.72 14.47 -17.77
CA ALA A 60 45.98 14.91 -18.34
C ALA A 60 46.66 13.82 -19.19
N TRP A 61 46.57 12.56 -18.78
CA TRP A 61 47.17 11.42 -19.49
C TRP A 61 46.35 10.94 -20.69
N ALA A 62 45.03 10.87 -20.55
CA ALA A 62 44.14 10.39 -21.60
C ALA A 62 43.76 11.49 -22.61
N GLY A 63 44.07 12.75 -22.30
CA GLY A 63 43.72 13.90 -23.13
C GLY A 63 42.23 14.23 -23.10
N LEU A 64 41.56 13.96 -21.96
CA LEU A 64 40.13 14.22 -21.80
C LEU A 64 39.87 15.68 -21.47
N ASP A 65 38.82 16.24 -22.04
CA ASP A 65 38.26 17.50 -21.56
C ASP A 65 37.30 17.31 -20.37
N ASP A 66 36.89 18.41 -19.74
CA ASP A 66 35.99 18.38 -18.58
C ASP A 66 34.63 17.74 -18.92
N ALA A 67 34.11 17.96 -20.13
CA ALA A 67 32.80 17.45 -20.55
C ALA A 67 32.83 15.94 -20.80
N GLU A 68 33.92 15.43 -21.38
CA GLU A 68 34.15 13.99 -21.54
C GLU A 68 34.26 13.28 -20.18
N LEU A 69 34.99 13.86 -19.23
CA LEU A 69 35.06 13.30 -17.87
C LEU A 69 33.68 13.34 -17.19
N GLU A 70 32.95 14.45 -17.28
CA GLU A 70 31.61 14.57 -16.71
C GLU A 70 30.65 13.52 -17.30
N GLU A 71 30.69 13.31 -18.61
CA GLU A 71 29.88 12.28 -19.27
C GLU A 71 30.25 10.87 -18.77
N LEU A 72 31.55 10.52 -18.70
CA LEU A 72 32.02 9.24 -18.16
C LEU A 72 31.59 9.03 -16.70
N LEU A 73 31.68 10.08 -15.87
CA LEU A 73 31.26 10.03 -14.46
C LEU A 73 29.76 9.82 -14.35
N SER A 74 28.96 10.51 -15.17
CA SER A 74 27.51 10.37 -15.18
C SER A 74 27.06 8.94 -15.52
N TRP A 75 27.82 8.23 -16.37
CA TRP A 75 27.61 6.82 -16.71
C TRP A 75 28.29 5.84 -15.75
N THR A 76 29.25 6.28 -14.96
CA THR A 76 29.83 5.49 -13.85
C THR A 76 28.94 5.54 -12.61
N GLY A 77 28.23 6.65 -12.43
CA GLY A 77 27.48 7.00 -11.24
C GLY A 77 28.40 7.57 -10.17
N GLU A 78 28.05 8.71 -9.58
CA GLU A 78 28.85 9.44 -8.61
C GLU A 78 28.36 9.16 -7.18
N PRO A 79 29.24 8.79 -6.22
CA PRO A 79 28.88 8.65 -4.82
C PRO A 79 28.45 9.99 -4.22
N ILE A 80 27.31 10.03 -3.53
CA ILE A 80 26.80 11.26 -2.88
C ILE A 80 26.60 11.13 -1.36
N GLY A 81 27.16 10.08 -0.75
CA GLY A 81 26.96 9.77 0.69
C GLY A 81 25.81 8.79 0.94
N ASP A 82 25.63 8.37 2.18
CA ASP A 82 24.51 7.53 2.66
C ASP A 82 24.17 6.30 1.82
N VAL A 83 25.18 5.66 1.21
CA VAL A 83 24.99 4.51 0.32
C VAL A 83 24.07 4.85 -0.87
N ARG A 84 24.22 6.07 -1.39
CA ARG A 84 23.52 6.59 -2.58
C ARG A 84 24.50 7.02 -3.67
N MET A 85 23.99 7.01 -4.90
CA MET A 85 24.72 7.36 -6.11
C MET A 85 23.85 8.30 -6.95
N ARG A 86 24.44 9.34 -7.53
CA ARG A 86 23.84 10.09 -8.63
C ARG A 86 24.23 9.41 -9.94
N PHE A 87 23.27 9.06 -10.79
CA PHE A 87 23.51 8.40 -12.06
C PHE A 87 22.57 8.99 -13.10
N ARG A 88 23.14 9.59 -14.15
CA ARG A 88 22.38 10.31 -15.20
C ARG A 88 21.36 11.31 -14.64
N GLY A 89 21.76 12.09 -13.63
CA GLY A 89 20.92 13.10 -12.96
C GLY A 89 19.93 12.55 -11.92
N GLU A 90 19.78 11.23 -11.83
CA GLU A 90 18.84 10.55 -10.92
C GLU A 90 19.56 9.97 -9.69
N ILE A 91 18.84 9.78 -8.58
CA ILE A 91 19.41 9.24 -7.33
C ILE A 91 19.01 7.77 -7.16
N PHE A 92 20.01 6.91 -6.95
CA PHE A 92 19.86 5.48 -6.71
C PHE A 92 20.51 5.07 -5.40
N VAL A 93 19.99 4.03 -4.76
CA VAL A 93 20.77 3.31 -3.74
C VAL A 93 21.97 2.63 -4.40
N SER A 94 23.15 2.64 -3.76
CA SER A 94 24.38 2.14 -4.38
C SER A 94 24.25 0.69 -4.87
N ARG A 95 23.47 -0.15 -4.19
CA ARG A 95 23.27 -1.56 -4.56
C ARG A 95 22.48 -1.74 -5.87
N ALA A 96 21.69 -0.75 -6.29
CA ALA A 96 20.94 -0.81 -7.55
C ALA A 96 21.84 -0.67 -8.79
N LEU A 97 23.01 -0.05 -8.63
CA LEU A 97 24.00 0.17 -9.68
C LEU A 97 25.28 -0.66 -9.48
N ARG A 98 25.69 -0.90 -8.23
CA ARG A 98 26.92 -1.63 -7.88
C ARG A 98 26.62 -3.07 -7.48
N ASN A 99 25.97 -3.82 -8.37
CA ASN A 99 25.66 -5.23 -8.17
C ASN A 99 26.95 -6.09 -8.22
N PRO A 100 27.16 -7.08 -7.33
CA PRO A 100 28.24 -8.06 -7.48
C PRO A 100 28.22 -8.84 -8.80
N VAL A 101 27.02 -9.07 -9.35
CA VAL A 101 26.82 -9.64 -10.68
C VAL A 101 26.91 -8.52 -11.70
N VAL A 102 27.97 -8.50 -12.51
CA VAL A 102 28.11 -7.55 -13.61
C VAL A 102 27.46 -8.16 -14.84
N GLN A 103 26.47 -7.46 -15.39
CA GLN A 103 25.78 -7.86 -16.61
C GLN A 103 26.22 -7.00 -17.79
N GLY A 104 25.95 -7.47 -18.99
CA GLY A 104 26.16 -6.71 -20.22
C GLY A 104 25.72 -7.49 -21.44
N CYS A 105 25.98 -6.93 -22.61
CA CYS A 105 25.66 -7.58 -23.88
C CYS A 105 26.94 -8.19 -24.49
N PRO A 106 27.06 -9.54 -24.55
CA PRO A 106 28.22 -10.20 -25.15
C PRO A 106 28.35 -9.90 -26.64
N ARG A 107 27.23 -9.62 -27.33
CA ARG A 107 27.23 -9.22 -28.75
C ARG A 107 27.84 -7.84 -28.96
N CYS A 108 27.52 -6.84 -28.13
CA CYS A 108 28.21 -5.54 -28.15
C CYS A 108 29.70 -5.70 -27.92
N LEU A 109 30.09 -6.47 -26.92
CA LEU A 109 31.50 -6.71 -26.62
C LEU A 109 32.20 -7.48 -27.74
N ARG A 110 31.51 -8.40 -28.42
CA ARG A 110 32.03 -9.10 -29.60
C ARG A 110 32.23 -8.13 -30.77
N ASP A 111 31.25 -7.27 -31.05
CA ASP A 111 31.35 -6.27 -32.12
C ASP A 111 32.52 -5.32 -31.86
N ASP A 112 32.67 -4.86 -30.62
CA ASP A 112 33.82 -4.06 -30.19
C ASP A 112 35.14 -4.83 -30.43
N ALA A 113 35.27 -6.08 -29.96
CA ALA A 113 36.47 -6.90 -30.14
C ALA A 113 36.82 -7.16 -31.61
N LEU A 114 35.82 -7.41 -32.46
CA LEU A 114 35.99 -7.64 -33.89
C LEU A 114 36.32 -6.35 -34.66
N SER A 115 36.02 -5.18 -34.11
CA SER A 115 36.39 -3.89 -34.71
C SER A 115 37.91 -3.61 -34.64
N ALA A 116 38.62 -4.22 -33.68
CA ALA A 116 40.08 -4.15 -33.57
C ALA A 116 40.67 -5.53 -33.16
N PRO A 117 40.75 -6.50 -34.09
CA PRO A 117 41.17 -7.87 -33.78
C PRO A 117 42.59 -8.00 -33.22
N GLU A 118 43.47 -7.04 -33.52
CA GLU A 118 44.85 -6.99 -33.03
C GLU A 118 44.94 -6.54 -31.55
N ASP A 119 43.93 -5.83 -31.05
CA ASP A 119 43.85 -5.39 -29.65
C ASP A 119 42.38 -5.36 -29.16
N PRO A 120 41.75 -6.53 -29.00
CA PRO A 120 40.33 -6.62 -28.69
C PRO A 120 40.00 -6.02 -27.31
N LEU A 121 40.92 -6.12 -26.35
CA LEU A 121 40.72 -5.59 -25.00
C LEU A 121 40.76 -4.06 -24.95
N ALA A 122 41.52 -3.41 -25.83
CA ALA A 122 41.48 -1.95 -25.98
C ALA A 122 40.23 -1.45 -26.72
N ALA A 123 39.50 -2.33 -27.42
CA ALA A 123 38.25 -1.97 -28.10
C ALA A 123 36.99 -2.24 -27.26
N MET A 124 36.96 -3.33 -26.50
CA MET A 124 35.82 -3.74 -25.68
C MET A 124 35.51 -2.73 -24.56
N ALA A 125 34.35 -2.08 -24.66
CA ALA A 125 33.92 -1.11 -23.65
C ALA A 125 32.71 -1.61 -22.84
N MET A 126 32.74 -1.40 -21.53
CA MET A 126 31.58 -1.62 -20.67
C MET A 126 30.65 -0.40 -20.71
N ARG A 127 29.41 -0.60 -21.13
CA ARG A 127 28.41 0.47 -21.20
C ARG A 127 27.74 0.69 -19.84
N GLY A 128 27.64 1.94 -19.41
CA GLY A 128 27.21 2.34 -18.06
C GLY A 128 25.77 2.01 -17.73
N HIS A 129 24.86 2.07 -18.72
CA HIS A 129 23.46 1.68 -18.54
C HIS A 129 23.27 0.20 -18.16
N TRP A 130 24.21 -0.69 -18.49
CA TRP A 130 24.15 -2.10 -18.07
C TRP A 130 24.27 -2.30 -16.56
N GLN A 131 24.82 -1.32 -15.84
CA GLN A 131 24.98 -1.37 -14.38
C GLN A 131 23.63 -1.34 -13.65
N MET A 132 22.60 -0.73 -14.27
CA MET A 132 21.28 -0.66 -13.68
C MET A 132 20.62 -2.03 -13.73
N ARG A 133 20.22 -2.55 -12.57
CA ARG A 133 19.61 -3.88 -12.43
C ARG A 133 18.32 -4.04 -13.27
N GLU A 134 17.57 -2.95 -13.43
CA GLU A 134 16.32 -2.92 -14.18
C GLU A 134 16.52 -2.64 -15.69
N MET A 135 17.77 -2.46 -16.14
CA MET A 135 18.15 -2.56 -17.54
C MET A 135 18.46 -4.03 -17.85
N VAL A 136 17.61 -4.68 -18.64
CA VAL A 136 17.67 -6.14 -18.88
C VAL A 136 17.78 -6.50 -20.36
N THR A 137 17.62 -5.54 -21.26
CA THR A 137 17.65 -5.75 -22.71
C THR A 137 18.73 -4.89 -23.33
N CYS A 138 19.46 -5.41 -24.31
CA CYS A 138 20.29 -4.62 -25.21
C CYS A 138 19.44 -4.09 -26.37
N ALA A 139 19.26 -2.77 -26.47
CA ALA A 139 18.52 -2.16 -27.57
C ALA A 139 19.20 -2.35 -28.93
N THR A 140 20.54 -2.41 -28.96
CA THR A 140 21.33 -2.57 -30.19
C THR A 140 21.13 -3.95 -30.82
N HIS A 141 21.18 -5.02 -30.01
CA HIS A 141 21.13 -6.40 -30.50
C HIS A 141 19.79 -7.09 -30.32
N GLY A 142 18.86 -6.49 -29.58
CA GLY A 142 17.57 -7.10 -29.27
C GLY A 142 17.73 -8.45 -28.55
N ALA A 143 18.55 -8.48 -27.50
CA ALA A 143 18.80 -9.66 -26.69
C ALA A 143 18.83 -9.31 -25.20
N LEU A 144 18.50 -10.27 -24.33
CA LEU A 144 18.64 -10.07 -22.89
C LEU A 144 20.11 -9.90 -22.51
N LEU A 145 20.37 -8.95 -21.60
CA LEU A 145 21.66 -8.85 -20.94
C LEU A 145 21.88 -10.08 -20.07
N VAL A 146 23.13 -10.56 -20.05
CA VAL A 146 23.51 -11.75 -19.29
C VAL A 146 24.53 -11.40 -18.22
N PRO A 147 24.62 -12.20 -17.14
CA PRO A 147 25.75 -12.14 -16.21
C PRO A 147 27.06 -12.41 -16.96
N LEU A 148 27.95 -11.43 -17.01
CA LEU A 148 29.29 -11.60 -17.59
C LEU A 148 30.25 -12.20 -16.56
N TRP A 149 30.20 -11.72 -15.32
CA TRP A 149 30.93 -12.29 -14.18
C TRP A 149 30.28 -11.89 -12.85
N THR A 150 30.70 -12.55 -11.76
CA THR A 150 30.30 -12.20 -10.40
C THR A 150 31.53 -11.98 -9.52
N ALA A 151 31.62 -10.82 -8.88
CA ALA A 151 32.72 -10.47 -8.00
C ALA A 151 32.20 -9.62 -6.81
N PRO A 152 32.23 -10.14 -5.57
CA PRO A 152 31.75 -9.40 -4.39
C PRO A 152 32.62 -8.19 -4.04
N HIS A 153 33.95 -8.31 -4.23
CA HIS A 153 34.88 -7.24 -3.87
C HIS A 153 34.92 -6.16 -4.97
N PRO A 154 34.66 -4.87 -4.66
CA PRO A 154 34.56 -3.82 -5.66
C PRO A 154 35.80 -3.62 -6.52
N THR A 155 37.00 -3.85 -5.99
CA THR A 155 38.25 -3.73 -6.76
C THR A 155 38.40 -4.85 -7.78
N ALA A 156 38.16 -6.11 -7.39
CA ALA A 156 38.19 -7.25 -8.30
C ALA A 156 37.06 -7.19 -9.35
N ARG A 157 35.89 -6.67 -8.96
CA ARG A 157 34.75 -6.46 -9.86
C ARG A 157 35.04 -5.48 -10.98
N ASN A 158 35.80 -4.42 -10.67
CA ASN A 158 36.15 -3.34 -11.60
C ASN A 158 37.54 -3.50 -12.23
N ASP A 159 38.22 -4.64 -12.03
CA ASP A 159 39.42 -4.98 -12.78
C ASP A 159 39.03 -5.51 -14.17
N LEU A 160 38.50 -4.61 -15.00
CA LEU A 160 37.84 -4.98 -16.24
C LEU A 160 38.80 -5.61 -17.25
N THR A 161 40.07 -5.21 -17.28
CA THR A 161 41.07 -5.85 -18.15
C THR A 161 41.20 -7.33 -17.80
N ALA A 162 41.34 -7.68 -16.51
CA ALA A 162 41.40 -9.07 -16.08
C ALA A 162 40.09 -9.84 -16.37
N ARG A 163 38.93 -9.24 -16.02
CA ARG A 163 37.62 -9.88 -16.20
C ARG A 163 37.30 -10.13 -17.68
N LEU A 164 37.52 -9.15 -18.55
CA LEU A 164 37.28 -9.27 -19.99
C LEU A 164 38.23 -10.26 -20.64
N THR A 165 39.49 -10.33 -20.19
CA THR A 165 40.45 -11.35 -20.67
C THR A 165 39.94 -12.76 -20.39
N GLU A 166 39.41 -13.02 -19.19
CA GLU A 166 38.89 -14.33 -18.80
C GLU A 166 37.72 -14.79 -19.69
N ILE A 167 36.83 -13.87 -20.09
CA ILE A 167 35.62 -14.19 -20.86
C ILE A 167 35.75 -13.91 -22.36
N LEU A 168 36.88 -13.38 -22.83
CA LEU A 168 37.06 -13.05 -24.25
C LEU A 168 36.82 -14.27 -25.18
N PRO A 169 37.35 -15.48 -24.90
CA PRO A 169 37.10 -16.64 -25.76
C PRO A 169 35.62 -17.04 -25.83
N THR A 170 34.88 -16.92 -24.73
CA THR A 170 33.44 -17.25 -24.66
C THR A 170 32.56 -16.17 -25.30
N ILE A 171 33.01 -14.91 -25.26
CA ILE A 171 32.41 -13.82 -26.02
C ILE A 171 32.59 -14.07 -27.52
N LEU A 172 33.81 -14.38 -27.97
CA LEU A 172 34.11 -14.58 -29.39
C LEU A 172 33.41 -15.81 -29.97
N SER A 173 33.26 -16.89 -29.18
CA SER A 173 32.59 -18.12 -29.63
C SER A 173 31.07 -18.02 -29.72
N GLY A 174 30.45 -17.01 -29.12
CA GLY A 174 28.98 -16.94 -29.01
C GLY A 174 28.39 -17.67 -27.82
N SER A 175 29.17 -18.40 -27.03
CA SER A 175 28.64 -19.26 -25.97
C SER A 175 28.00 -18.48 -24.81
N LEU A 176 28.31 -17.19 -24.68
CA LEU A 176 27.75 -16.32 -23.65
C LEU A 176 26.47 -15.60 -24.12
N ASP A 177 26.07 -15.71 -25.39
CA ASP A 177 24.94 -14.92 -25.93
C ASP A 177 23.63 -15.23 -25.21
N GLY A 178 22.97 -14.17 -24.74
CA GLY A 178 21.64 -14.26 -24.15
C GLY A 178 20.55 -14.54 -25.19
N PRO A 179 19.36 -14.98 -24.73
CA PRO A 179 18.21 -15.18 -25.61
C PRO A 179 17.80 -13.86 -26.27
N MET A 180 17.25 -13.96 -27.48
CA MET A 180 16.73 -12.81 -28.21
C MET A 180 15.49 -12.25 -27.51
N ALA A 181 15.42 -10.92 -27.39
CA ALA A 181 14.33 -10.18 -26.78
C ALA A 181 14.15 -8.85 -27.51
N THR A 182 12.99 -8.67 -28.15
CA THR A 182 12.72 -7.44 -28.90
C THR A 182 12.52 -6.27 -27.90
N PRO A 183 13.21 -5.13 -28.07
CA PRO A 183 13.03 -3.98 -27.19
C PRO A 183 11.57 -3.50 -27.16
N THR A 184 11.04 -3.35 -25.96
CA THR A 184 9.65 -2.99 -25.68
C THR A 184 9.46 -1.48 -25.45
N GLY A 185 8.24 -1.07 -25.12
CA GLY A 185 7.97 0.30 -24.70
C GLY A 185 8.75 0.70 -23.44
N TYR A 186 8.87 -0.22 -22.47
CA TYR A 186 9.66 -0.03 -21.26
C TYR A 186 11.14 0.18 -21.59
N ASP A 187 11.73 -0.70 -22.42
CA ASP A 187 13.17 -0.62 -22.73
C ASP A 187 13.52 0.70 -23.41
N ARG A 188 12.70 1.13 -24.38
CA ARG A 188 12.88 2.42 -25.07
C ARG A 188 12.70 3.62 -24.13
N TRP A 189 11.74 3.55 -23.22
CA TRP A 189 11.52 4.60 -22.23
C TRP A 189 12.72 4.73 -21.28
N LEU A 190 13.22 3.62 -20.73
CA LEU A 190 14.36 3.64 -19.82
C LEU A 190 15.61 4.16 -20.52
N GLU A 191 15.85 3.70 -21.75
CA GLU A 191 16.94 4.17 -22.60
C GLU A 191 16.89 5.68 -22.85
N HIS A 192 15.73 6.18 -23.28
CA HIS A 192 15.53 7.60 -23.54
C HIS A 192 15.67 8.45 -22.26
N ARG A 193 15.13 7.96 -21.13
CA ARG A 193 15.19 8.67 -19.86
C ARG A 193 16.61 8.74 -19.29
N LEU A 194 17.41 7.68 -19.44
CA LEU A 194 18.82 7.72 -19.06
C LEU A 194 19.65 8.59 -20.01
N ASP A 195 19.34 8.61 -21.30
CA ASP A 195 20.08 9.38 -22.30
C ASP A 195 19.80 10.88 -22.21
N ARG A 196 18.52 11.26 -22.11
CA ARG A 196 18.04 12.65 -22.24
C ARG A 196 17.50 13.25 -20.95
N GLY A 197 17.21 12.45 -19.93
CA GLY A 197 16.49 12.92 -18.74
C GLY A 197 15.03 13.29 -19.01
N GLU A 198 14.50 12.92 -20.18
CA GLU A 198 13.18 13.30 -20.64
C GLU A 198 12.16 12.17 -20.40
N ASP A 199 10.97 12.55 -19.96
CA ASP A 199 9.82 11.67 -19.79
C ASP A 199 8.55 12.51 -19.93
N ALA A 200 7.66 12.14 -20.84
CA ALA A 200 6.40 12.85 -21.07
C ALA A 200 5.23 12.30 -20.24
N SER A 201 5.45 11.21 -19.49
CA SER A 201 4.42 10.58 -18.67
C SER A 201 4.40 11.18 -17.25
N TRP A 202 3.45 10.70 -16.43
CA TRP A 202 3.40 10.99 -15.00
C TRP A 202 4.69 10.58 -14.26
N LEU A 203 5.45 9.62 -14.80
CA LEU A 203 6.71 9.16 -14.21
C LEU A 203 7.80 10.23 -14.22
N SER A 204 7.68 11.30 -15.02
CA SER A 204 8.67 12.39 -15.09
C SER A 204 8.91 13.07 -13.75
N GLY A 205 7.89 13.17 -12.90
CA GLY A 205 7.99 13.69 -11.54
C GLY A 205 8.38 12.65 -10.48
N GLN A 206 8.62 11.41 -10.87
CA GLN A 206 8.94 10.30 -9.96
C GLN A 206 10.42 9.93 -10.05
N SER A 207 11.04 9.49 -8.96
CA SER A 207 12.41 8.95 -9.00
C SER A 207 12.48 7.76 -9.95
N LEU A 208 13.49 7.72 -10.84
CA LEU A 208 13.67 6.60 -11.75
C LEU A 208 13.91 5.27 -11.01
N TYR A 209 14.60 5.32 -9.87
CA TYR A 209 14.82 4.16 -9.00
C TYR A 209 13.49 3.58 -8.47
N ALA A 210 12.62 4.45 -7.96
CA ALA A 210 11.32 4.02 -7.44
C ALA A 210 10.40 3.54 -8.56
N ALA A 211 10.35 4.27 -9.68
CA ALA A 211 9.53 3.92 -10.83
C ALA A 211 9.84 2.52 -11.39
N THR A 212 11.13 2.24 -11.65
CA THR A 212 11.54 0.94 -12.21
C THR A 212 11.38 -0.20 -11.20
N THR A 213 11.66 0.04 -9.92
CA THR A 213 11.42 -0.92 -8.85
C THR A 213 9.93 -1.26 -8.73
N PHE A 214 9.07 -0.24 -8.74
CA PHE A 214 7.61 -0.41 -8.64
C PHE A 214 7.05 -1.12 -9.87
N CYS A 215 7.48 -0.76 -11.10
CA CYS A 215 7.10 -1.46 -12.32
C CYS A 215 7.41 -2.96 -12.21
N ARG A 216 8.63 -3.31 -11.77
CA ARG A 216 9.02 -4.71 -11.59
C ARG A 216 8.15 -5.44 -10.57
N LEU A 217 7.84 -4.82 -9.44
CA LEU A 217 7.06 -5.44 -8.37
C LEU A 217 5.59 -5.61 -8.78
N LEU A 218 4.96 -4.55 -9.29
CA LEU A 218 3.58 -4.61 -9.77
C LEU A 218 3.43 -5.62 -10.91
N GLY A 219 4.30 -5.56 -11.93
CA GLY A 219 4.22 -6.52 -13.03
C GLY A 219 4.55 -7.96 -12.61
N GLY A 220 5.33 -8.15 -11.53
CA GLY A 220 5.48 -9.45 -10.89
C GLY A 220 4.15 -10.01 -10.41
N GLU A 221 3.36 -9.21 -9.68
CA GLU A 221 2.03 -9.62 -9.21
C GLU A 221 1.03 -9.83 -10.36
N LEU A 222 1.07 -8.98 -11.39
CA LEU A 222 0.20 -9.10 -12.55
C LEU A 222 0.45 -10.43 -13.30
N LEU A 223 1.72 -10.85 -13.41
CA LEU A 223 2.10 -12.08 -14.11
C LEU A 223 2.06 -13.33 -13.24
N HIS A 224 2.12 -13.21 -11.90
CA HIS A 224 2.06 -14.35 -10.99
C HIS A 224 0.75 -15.15 -11.16
N ASN A 225 -0.31 -14.48 -11.60
CA ASN A 225 -1.60 -15.11 -11.91
C ASN A 225 -1.58 -16.00 -13.19
N ASP A 226 -0.50 -15.99 -13.97
CA ASP A 226 -0.40 -16.69 -15.27
C ASP A 226 0.39 -18.02 -15.23
N GLY A 227 0.86 -18.46 -14.06
CA GLY A 227 1.32 -19.85 -13.83
C GLY A 227 2.50 -20.37 -14.66
N LYS A 228 3.69 -19.73 -14.56
CA LYS A 228 4.91 -20.16 -15.28
C LYS A 228 6.10 -20.38 -14.33
N ASP A 229 6.27 -21.60 -13.82
CA ASP A 229 7.32 -21.96 -12.86
C ASP A 229 8.68 -22.39 -13.46
N ASP A 230 8.81 -22.52 -14.80
CA ASP A 230 10.04 -23.00 -15.47
C ASP A 230 10.75 -21.93 -16.34
N ALA A 231 10.47 -20.64 -16.13
CA ALA A 231 11.00 -19.56 -16.98
C ALA A 231 12.39 -19.05 -16.52
N ASP A 232 13.24 -18.65 -17.48
CA ASP A 232 14.53 -18.00 -17.21
C ASP A 232 14.36 -16.75 -16.31
N PRO A 233 15.13 -16.59 -15.21
CA PRO A 233 14.94 -15.48 -14.27
C PRO A 233 15.08 -14.08 -14.88
N GLN A 234 15.93 -13.90 -15.89
CA GLN A 234 16.12 -12.62 -16.57
C GLN A 234 14.93 -12.33 -17.49
N ALA A 235 14.42 -13.35 -18.19
CA ALA A 235 13.20 -13.25 -18.98
C ALA A 235 11.97 -12.94 -18.12
N VAL A 236 11.81 -13.58 -16.96
CA VAL A 236 10.74 -13.27 -15.99
C VAL A 236 10.86 -11.81 -15.53
N ARG A 237 12.09 -11.37 -15.17
CA ARG A 237 12.34 -9.99 -14.78
C ARG A 237 11.95 -8.99 -15.88
N HIS A 238 12.32 -9.26 -17.12
CA HIS A 238 11.95 -8.41 -18.26
C HIS A 238 10.44 -8.36 -18.44
N ALA A 239 9.76 -9.50 -18.42
CA ALA A 239 8.31 -9.57 -18.53
C ALA A 239 7.61 -8.78 -17.41
N SER A 240 8.07 -8.89 -16.15
CA SER A 240 7.53 -8.11 -15.03
C SER A 240 7.73 -6.62 -15.20
N LEU A 241 8.91 -6.18 -15.65
CA LEU A 241 9.16 -4.75 -15.92
C LEU A 241 8.21 -4.21 -17.00
N VAL A 242 8.02 -4.97 -18.08
CA VAL A 242 7.12 -4.61 -19.18
C VAL A 242 5.68 -4.52 -18.71
N ALA A 243 5.16 -5.57 -18.07
CA ALA A 243 3.78 -5.63 -17.61
C ALA A 243 3.45 -4.51 -16.61
N GLY A 244 4.36 -4.23 -15.66
CA GLY A 244 4.16 -3.15 -14.72
C GLY A 244 4.26 -1.77 -15.37
N PHE A 245 5.23 -1.57 -16.27
CA PHE A 245 5.38 -0.30 -16.98
C PHE A 245 4.17 0.04 -17.84
N ASP A 246 3.59 -0.96 -18.52
CA ASP A 246 2.40 -0.77 -19.35
C ASP A 246 1.20 -0.28 -18.55
N VAL A 247 1.14 -0.53 -17.24
CA VAL A 247 0.15 0.10 -16.33
C VAL A 247 0.63 1.45 -15.85
N VAL A 248 1.82 1.51 -15.26
CA VAL A 248 2.33 2.67 -14.49
C VAL A 248 2.50 3.92 -15.37
N ARG A 249 2.86 3.76 -16.64
CA ARG A 249 3.00 4.87 -17.61
C ARG A 249 1.71 5.67 -17.82
N HIS A 250 0.55 5.09 -17.50
CA HIS A 250 -0.76 5.74 -17.61
C HIS A 250 -1.17 6.50 -16.33
N GLY A 251 -0.32 6.48 -15.29
CA GLY A 251 -0.47 7.30 -14.10
C GLY A 251 -1.32 6.69 -12.98
N PRO A 252 -1.61 7.47 -11.93
CA PRO A 252 -2.15 6.97 -10.67
C PRO A 252 -3.48 6.23 -10.77
N ASP A 253 -4.36 6.64 -11.68
CA ASP A 253 -5.66 5.98 -11.84
C ASP A 253 -5.52 4.59 -12.44
N ALA A 254 -4.65 4.41 -13.45
CA ALA A 254 -4.38 3.08 -14.01
C ALA A 254 -3.77 2.14 -12.96
N ILE A 255 -2.87 2.67 -12.11
CA ILE A 255 -2.29 1.92 -10.99
C ILE A 255 -3.36 1.51 -9.98
N ARG A 256 -4.27 2.44 -9.60
CA ARG A 256 -5.39 2.14 -8.70
C ARG A 256 -6.28 1.03 -9.26
N HIS A 257 -6.67 1.12 -10.53
CA HIS A 257 -7.49 0.10 -11.17
C HIS A 257 -6.81 -1.28 -11.14
N ALA A 258 -5.54 -1.37 -11.53
CA ALA A 258 -4.79 -2.62 -11.49
C ALA A 258 -4.69 -3.22 -10.06
N LEU A 259 -4.50 -2.38 -9.04
CA LEU A 259 -4.51 -2.83 -7.65
C LEU A 259 -5.90 -3.27 -7.19
N HIS A 260 -6.98 -2.60 -7.61
CA HIS A 260 -8.34 -3.07 -7.34
C HIS A 260 -8.62 -4.44 -7.98
N ASP A 261 -8.16 -4.66 -9.21
CA ASP A 261 -8.30 -5.95 -9.90
C ASP A 261 -7.53 -7.06 -9.18
N LEU A 262 -6.29 -6.80 -8.76
CA LEU A 262 -5.51 -7.75 -7.94
C LEU A 262 -6.21 -8.05 -6.60
N ALA A 263 -6.76 -7.03 -5.95
CA ALA A 263 -7.49 -7.18 -4.69
C ALA A 263 -8.81 -7.93 -4.84
N ALA A 264 -9.47 -7.86 -6.00
CA ALA A 264 -10.70 -8.61 -6.28
C ALA A 264 -10.47 -10.13 -6.28
N GLY A 265 -9.25 -10.58 -6.63
CA GLY A 265 -8.84 -11.98 -6.52
C GLY A 265 -8.64 -12.48 -5.08
N ALA A 266 -8.45 -11.57 -4.12
CA ALA A 266 -8.26 -11.85 -2.70
C ALA A 266 -9.57 -11.64 -1.92
N ASN A 267 -10.56 -12.52 -2.18
CA ASN A 267 -11.92 -12.40 -1.67
C ASN A 267 -12.24 -13.33 -0.47
N GLY A 268 -11.24 -14.07 0.04
CA GLY A 268 -11.36 -14.90 1.22
C GLY A 268 -11.68 -14.10 2.48
N SER A 269 -12.23 -14.77 3.49
CA SER A 269 -12.64 -14.13 4.75
C SER A 269 -11.48 -13.51 5.54
N LEU A 270 -10.27 -14.04 5.40
CA LEU A 270 -9.05 -13.58 6.07
C LEU A 270 -8.02 -13.02 5.09
N ASP A 271 -8.44 -12.73 3.86
CA ASP A 271 -7.52 -12.21 2.85
C ASP A 271 -7.16 -10.76 3.17
N GLU A 272 -5.86 -10.53 3.38
CA GLU A 272 -5.24 -9.25 3.71
C GLU A 272 -4.51 -8.66 2.49
N PRO A 273 -4.07 -7.37 2.52
CA PRO A 273 -3.31 -6.77 1.42
C PRO A 273 -2.09 -7.59 0.97
N GLN A 274 -1.42 -8.28 1.91
CA GLN A 274 -0.30 -9.18 1.60
C GLN A 274 -0.70 -10.35 0.69
N LYS A 275 -1.94 -10.84 0.79
CA LYS A 275 -2.47 -11.90 -0.07
C LYS A 275 -2.79 -11.39 -1.48
N ALA A 276 -3.29 -10.15 -1.57
CA ALA A 276 -3.66 -9.51 -2.84
C ALA A 276 -2.44 -9.02 -3.64
N PHE A 277 -1.46 -8.43 -2.97
CA PHE A 277 -0.35 -7.72 -3.60
C PHE A 277 1.01 -8.37 -3.35
N GLY A 278 1.05 -9.54 -2.71
CA GLY A 278 2.24 -10.41 -2.66
C GLY A 278 3.57 -9.70 -2.32
N PRO A 279 4.66 -10.04 -3.03
CA PRO A 279 5.93 -9.31 -2.99
C PRO A 279 5.85 -7.78 -3.08
N LEU A 280 4.95 -7.20 -3.90
CA LEU A 280 4.79 -5.73 -3.95
C LEU A 280 4.45 -5.16 -2.56
N TRP A 281 3.49 -5.75 -1.85
CA TRP A 281 3.15 -5.31 -0.49
C TRP A 281 4.32 -5.42 0.47
N ARG A 282 4.98 -6.58 0.43
CA ARG A 282 6.09 -6.88 1.33
C ARG A 282 7.24 -5.91 1.15
N ASP A 283 7.68 -5.67 -0.09
CA ASP A 283 8.80 -4.79 -0.37
C ASP A 283 8.46 -3.33 -0.01
N MET A 284 7.25 -2.87 -0.34
CA MET A 284 6.80 -1.53 0.02
C MET A 284 6.78 -1.32 1.54
N ARG A 285 6.29 -2.30 2.31
CA ARG A 285 6.24 -2.24 3.77
C ARG A 285 7.62 -2.37 4.41
N ASP A 286 8.40 -3.37 4.01
CA ASP A 286 9.59 -3.78 4.75
C ASP A 286 10.86 -2.99 4.36
N TYR A 287 10.91 -2.46 3.13
CA TYR A 287 12.12 -1.80 2.59
C TYR A 287 11.92 -0.36 2.12
N HIS A 288 10.68 0.07 1.86
CA HIS A 288 10.42 1.35 1.20
C HIS A 288 9.44 2.29 1.93
N GLN A 289 8.88 1.88 3.06
CA GLN A 289 7.89 2.69 3.78
C GLN A 289 8.44 4.05 4.28
N ASP A 290 9.74 4.14 4.55
CA ASP A 290 10.42 5.35 5.02
C ASP A 290 11.25 6.03 3.91
N ASN A 291 11.04 5.63 2.65
CA ASN A 291 11.77 6.16 1.51
C ASN A 291 10.91 7.16 0.72
N GLU A 292 11.23 8.45 0.81
CA GLU A 292 10.54 9.54 0.12
C GLU A 292 10.38 9.30 -1.39
N ALA A 293 11.34 8.64 -2.04
CA ALA A 293 11.25 8.31 -3.46
C ALA A 293 10.05 7.38 -3.79
N PHE A 294 9.56 6.63 -2.82
CA PHE A 294 8.44 5.69 -2.95
C PHE A 294 7.13 6.24 -2.40
N GLU A 295 7.11 7.39 -1.74
CA GLU A 295 5.91 8.00 -1.14
C GLU A 295 4.75 8.10 -2.14
N PRO A 296 4.93 8.58 -3.39
CA PRO A 296 3.81 8.69 -4.33
C PRO A 296 3.19 7.34 -4.70
N PHE A 297 3.99 6.28 -4.75
CA PHE A 297 3.49 4.92 -4.99
C PHE A 297 2.86 4.31 -3.73
N ALA A 298 3.44 4.57 -2.56
CA ALA A 298 2.91 4.14 -1.27
C ALA A 298 1.53 4.75 -1.00
N ASP A 299 1.35 6.03 -1.30
CA ASP A 299 0.07 6.73 -1.17
C ASP A 299 -1.03 6.11 -2.04
N ILE A 300 -0.69 5.72 -3.27
CA ILE A 300 -1.63 5.04 -4.17
C ILE A 300 -2.06 3.70 -3.57
N ILE A 301 -1.10 2.86 -3.16
CA ILE A 301 -1.41 1.55 -2.55
C ILE A 301 -2.22 1.74 -1.26
N ARG A 302 -1.81 2.68 -0.41
CA ARG A 302 -2.48 3.01 0.85
C ARG A 302 -3.94 3.40 0.60
N GLY A 303 -4.20 4.24 -0.41
CA GLY A 303 -5.55 4.61 -0.82
C GLY A 303 -6.40 3.38 -1.15
N VAL A 304 -5.90 2.51 -2.04
CA VAL A 304 -6.60 1.27 -2.41
C VAL A 304 -6.83 0.36 -1.20
N VAL A 305 -5.85 0.25 -0.30
CA VAL A 305 -6.01 -0.58 0.91
C VAL A 305 -7.12 -0.04 1.81
N LEU A 306 -7.18 1.27 2.01
CA LEU A 306 -8.23 1.91 2.81
C LEU A 306 -9.61 1.84 2.16
N ASP A 307 -9.67 1.69 0.83
CA ASP A 307 -10.91 1.53 0.06
C ASP A 307 -11.50 0.12 0.11
N ILE A 308 -10.70 -0.88 0.50
CA ILE A 308 -11.10 -2.29 0.42
C ILE A 308 -11.10 -2.96 1.81
N TRP A 309 -10.14 -2.65 2.67
CA TRP A 309 -9.98 -3.31 3.97
C TRP A 309 -10.35 -2.38 5.13
N PRO A 310 -11.02 -2.91 6.18
CA PRO A 310 -11.41 -2.14 7.35
C PRO A 310 -10.22 -1.94 8.31
N ILE A 311 -9.23 -1.14 7.88
CA ILE A 311 -8.02 -0.85 8.67
C ILE A 311 -8.37 -0.01 9.90
N ALA A 312 -7.76 -0.36 11.05
CA ALA A 312 -8.00 0.33 12.30
C ALA A 312 -7.30 1.68 12.38
N GLU A 313 -7.96 2.64 13.05
CA GLU A 313 -7.31 3.87 13.52
C GLU A 313 -6.07 3.55 14.36
N GLY A 314 -5.03 4.36 14.22
CA GLY A 314 -3.73 4.17 14.86
C GLY A 314 -2.83 3.13 14.19
N THR A 315 -3.30 2.40 13.18
CA THR A 315 -2.45 1.46 12.43
C THR A 315 -1.47 2.22 11.56
N VAL A 316 -0.18 1.87 11.62
CA VAL A 316 0.83 2.37 10.67
C VAL A 316 0.70 1.58 9.38
N LEU A 317 0.45 2.28 8.28
CA LEU A 317 0.18 1.69 6.98
C LEU A 317 1.04 2.41 5.92
N LEU A 318 2.11 1.74 5.52
CA LEU A 318 3.17 2.25 4.62
C LEU A 318 3.74 3.59 5.12
N GLY A 319 4.32 3.59 6.33
CA GLY A 319 4.99 4.75 6.92
C GLY A 319 4.06 5.80 7.55
N GLN A 320 2.78 5.80 7.19
CA GLN A 320 1.80 6.78 7.70
C GLN A 320 0.77 6.15 8.64
N THR A 321 0.49 6.82 9.76
CA THR A 321 -0.56 6.41 10.69
C THR A 321 -1.94 6.66 10.09
N VAL A 322 -2.85 5.69 10.19
CA VAL A 322 -4.28 5.89 9.87
C VAL A 322 -4.92 6.71 10.98
N SER A 323 -5.22 7.98 10.71
CA SER A 323 -5.80 8.90 11.68
C SER A 323 -7.27 8.61 12.00
N GLN A 324 -8.01 8.08 11.02
CA GLN A 324 -9.40 7.68 11.20
C GLN A 324 -9.71 6.48 10.33
N ARG A 325 -10.50 5.54 10.88
CA ARG A 325 -11.00 4.38 10.15
C ARG A 325 -11.94 4.84 9.02
N LYS A 326 -11.62 4.47 7.77
CA LYS A 326 -12.48 4.72 6.60
C LYS A 326 -13.64 3.71 6.50
N LEU A 327 -13.34 2.43 6.72
CA LEU A 327 -14.30 1.34 6.60
C LEU A 327 -14.46 0.55 7.90
N HIS A 328 -15.71 0.24 8.22
CA HIS A 328 -16.06 -0.85 9.11
C HIS A 328 -16.43 -2.07 8.30
N SER A 329 -16.12 -3.27 8.81
CA SER A 329 -16.83 -4.49 8.44
C SER A 329 -17.84 -4.81 9.53
N VAL A 330 -18.75 -5.76 9.29
CA VAL A 330 -19.63 -6.30 10.34
C VAL A 330 -18.79 -6.71 11.55
N GLY A 331 -17.67 -7.42 11.32
CA GLY A 331 -16.76 -7.86 12.39
C GLY A 331 -16.15 -6.70 13.18
N THR A 332 -15.57 -5.70 12.50
CA THR A 332 -14.92 -4.58 13.21
C THR A 332 -15.93 -3.66 13.91
N ALA A 333 -17.13 -3.50 13.35
CA ALA A 333 -18.22 -2.76 14.00
C ALA A 333 -18.77 -3.52 15.22
N ALA A 334 -18.93 -4.84 15.11
CA ALA A 334 -19.38 -5.69 16.21
C ALA A 334 -18.40 -5.65 17.39
N PHE A 335 -17.10 -5.72 17.09
CA PHE A 335 -16.05 -5.55 18.08
C PHE A 335 -16.13 -4.17 18.77
N ALA A 336 -16.26 -3.09 18.00
CA ALA A 336 -16.38 -1.73 18.55
C ALA A 336 -17.60 -1.55 19.47
N LEU A 337 -18.72 -2.17 19.12
CA LEU A 337 -19.96 -2.13 19.91
C LEU A 337 -20.01 -3.19 21.02
N ARG A 338 -19.03 -4.09 21.10
CA ARG A 338 -19.01 -5.25 22.02
C ARG A 338 -20.24 -6.16 21.86
N VAL A 339 -20.69 -6.33 20.61
CA VAL A 339 -21.81 -7.21 20.22
C VAL A 339 -21.26 -8.37 19.39
N ALA A 340 -21.92 -9.53 19.41
CA ALA A 340 -21.57 -10.64 18.52
C ALA A 340 -21.94 -10.33 17.05
N GLU A 341 -21.06 -10.68 16.11
CA GLU A 341 -21.21 -10.37 14.67
C GLU A 341 -22.57 -10.79 14.10
N GLY A 342 -22.97 -12.05 14.34
CA GLY A 342 -24.26 -12.60 13.88
C GLY A 342 -25.50 -11.90 14.47
N ARG A 343 -25.34 -11.06 15.51
CA ARG A 343 -26.42 -10.20 16.04
C ARG A 343 -26.37 -8.80 15.46
N LEU A 344 -25.19 -8.30 15.10
CA LEU A 344 -25.05 -6.98 14.50
C LEU A 344 -25.50 -6.97 13.04
N ARG A 345 -25.15 -8.01 12.26
CA ARG A 345 -25.48 -8.08 10.83
C ARG A 345 -26.97 -7.84 10.54
N PRO A 346 -27.93 -8.48 11.21
CA PRO A 346 -29.36 -8.24 10.95
C PRO A 346 -29.78 -6.79 11.23
N LEU A 347 -29.20 -6.13 12.25
CA LEU A 347 -29.48 -4.73 12.58
C LEU A 347 -28.93 -3.79 11.50
N LEU A 348 -27.74 -4.09 10.96
CA LEU A 348 -27.17 -3.34 9.83
C LEU A 348 -27.99 -3.51 8.55
N VAL A 349 -28.55 -4.70 8.31
CA VAL A 349 -29.47 -4.96 7.19
C VAL A 349 -30.78 -4.20 7.36
N GLU A 350 -31.39 -4.24 8.55
CA GLU A 350 -32.62 -3.46 8.84
C GLU A 350 -32.40 -1.95 8.67
N ALA A 351 -31.22 -1.45 9.05
CA ALA A 351 -30.85 -0.05 8.87
C ALA A 351 -30.46 0.33 7.43
N GLY A 352 -30.42 -0.64 6.50
CA GLY A 352 -30.05 -0.42 5.10
C GLY A 352 -28.57 -0.13 4.88
N VAL A 353 -27.70 -0.45 5.85
CA VAL A 353 -26.24 -0.27 5.75
C VAL A 353 -25.61 -1.38 4.91
N ILE A 354 -26.15 -2.59 5.00
CA ILE A 354 -25.70 -3.78 4.25
C ILE A 354 -26.91 -4.37 3.53
N ALA A 355 -26.71 -4.87 2.31
CA ALA A 355 -27.75 -5.56 1.56
C ALA A 355 -28.15 -6.88 2.23
N VAL A 356 -29.43 -7.25 2.13
CA VAL A 356 -29.98 -8.48 2.74
C VAL A 356 -29.32 -9.75 2.21
N ASP A 357 -28.93 -9.72 0.94
CA ASP A 357 -28.36 -10.81 0.14
C ASP A 357 -26.85 -10.66 -0.06
N ASP A 358 -26.18 -9.80 0.71
CA ASP A 358 -24.73 -9.63 0.62
C ASP A 358 -24.02 -10.98 0.84
N PRO A 359 -23.30 -11.53 -0.15
CA PRO A 359 -22.70 -12.85 -0.03
C PRO A 359 -21.39 -12.83 0.76
N ARG A 360 -20.86 -11.65 1.09
CA ARG A 360 -19.55 -11.50 1.73
C ARG A 360 -19.59 -11.97 3.19
N PRO A 361 -18.50 -12.58 3.69
CA PRO A 361 -18.39 -12.89 5.11
C PRO A 361 -18.34 -11.61 5.96
N ASP A 362 -18.66 -11.72 7.25
CA ASP A 362 -18.76 -10.58 8.18
C ASP A 362 -17.47 -9.74 8.28
N SER A 363 -16.31 -10.35 8.04
CA SER A 363 -15.01 -9.66 7.96
C SER A 363 -14.83 -8.79 6.70
N ARG A 364 -15.58 -9.07 5.62
CA ARG A 364 -15.47 -8.44 4.30
C ARG A 364 -16.73 -7.66 3.86
N ALA A 365 -17.85 -7.84 4.55
CA ALA A 365 -19.04 -7.02 4.39
C ALA A 365 -18.78 -5.63 4.99
N VAL A 366 -18.11 -4.78 4.20
CA VAL A 366 -17.65 -3.45 4.59
C VAL A 366 -18.62 -2.34 4.21
N PHE A 367 -18.62 -1.26 4.98
CA PHE A 367 -19.38 -0.04 4.78
C PHE A 367 -18.60 1.17 5.32
N ASP A 368 -18.96 2.37 4.84
CA ASP A 368 -18.29 3.62 5.23
C ASP A 368 -18.51 3.94 6.72
N ALA A 369 -17.43 4.10 7.46
CA ALA A 369 -17.46 4.28 8.90
C ALA A 369 -18.02 5.66 9.29
N GLN A 370 -17.75 6.70 8.50
CA GLN A 370 -18.18 8.05 8.80
C GLN A 370 -19.65 8.26 8.40
N ALA A 371 -20.04 7.83 7.21
CA ALA A 371 -21.41 7.95 6.69
C ALA A 371 -22.42 7.21 7.58
N HIS A 372 -22.04 6.06 8.14
CA HIS A 372 -22.91 5.25 8.99
C HIS A 372 -22.60 5.37 10.50
N GLY A 373 -21.71 6.28 10.91
CA GLY A 373 -21.33 6.46 12.31
C GLY A 373 -22.53 6.73 13.23
N GLY A 374 -23.46 7.61 12.81
CA GLY A 374 -24.68 7.87 13.58
C GLY A 374 -25.59 6.65 13.73
N THR A 375 -25.66 5.80 12.70
CA THR A 375 -26.42 4.54 12.74
C THR A 375 -25.78 3.55 13.71
N LEU A 376 -24.46 3.42 13.68
CA LEU A 376 -23.72 2.59 14.64
C LEU A 376 -23.89 3.08 16.07
N CYS A 377 -23.84 4.39 16.32
CA CYS A 377 -24.13 4.96 17.64
C CYS A 377 -25.56 4.65 18.10
N ALA A 378 -26.55 4.75 17.22
CA ALA A 378 -27.94 4.41 17.54
C ALA A 378 -28.08 2.93 17.91
N ILE A 379 -27.50 2.03 17.12
CA ILE A 379 -27.49 0.59 17.41
C ILE A 379 -26.77 0.30 18.73
N GLY A 380 -25.61 0.92 18.97
CA GLY A 380 -24.84 0.77 20.20
C GLY A 380 -25.54 1.29 21.46
N SER A 381 -26.49 2.22 21.30
CA SER A 381 -27.31 2.73 22.41
C SER A 381 -28.52 1.86 22.74
N LEU A 382 -28.79 0.83 21.93
CA LEU A 382 -29.87 -0.10 22.21
C LEU A 382 -29.54 -0.96 23.42
N VAL A 383 -30.53 -1.14 24.29
CA VAL A 383 -30.44 -1.95 25.50
C VAL A 383 -31.36 -3.16 25.41
N THR A 384 -31.08 -4.14 26.25
CA THR A 384 -31.88 -5.34 26.40
C THR A 384 -33.15 -5.11 27.21
N ASP A 385 -34.13 -6.01 27.11
CA ASP A 385 -35.34 -6.00 27.95
C ASP A 385 -35.00 -5.93 29.44
N GLN A 386 -33.93 -6.61 29.88
CA GLN A 386 -33.51 -6.58 31.28
C GLN A 386 -32.96 -5.21 31.68
N GLU A 387 -32.07 -4.64 30.88
CA GLU A 387 -31.47 -3.34 31.14
C GLU A 387 -32.53 -2.23 31.12
N MET A 388 -33.44 -2.25 30.15
CA MET A 388 -34.59 -1.34 30.10
C MET A 388 -35.41 -1.43 31.39
N ARG A 389 -35.81 -2.64 31.79
CA ARG A 389 -36.59 -2.85 33.02
C ARG A 389 -35.89 -2.34 34.27
N CYS A 390 -34.59 -2.60 34.39
CA CYS A 390 -33.78 -2.11 35.51
C CYS A 390 -33.65 -0.58 35.51
N ALA A 391 -33.45 0.03 34.33
CA ALA A 391 -33.22 1.46 34.20
C ALA A 391 -34.43 2.31 34.63
N VAL A 392 -35.65 1.84 34.32
CA VAL A 392 -36.89 2.59 34.59
C VAL A 392 -37.79 1.92 35.61
N GLY A 393 -37.28 0.93 36.34
CA GLY A 393 -37.96 0.25 37.44
C GLY A 393 -39.33 -0.31 37.04
N MET A 394 -39.37 -1.24 36.09
CA MET A 394 -40.59 -1.93 35.66
C MET A 394 -40.41 -3.44 35.64
N THR A 395 -41.52 -4.17 35.77
CA THR A 395 -41.56 -5.63 35.66
C THR A 395 -41.61 -6.08 34.20
N GLU A 396 -41.40 -7.37 33.95
CA GLU A 396 -41.50 -7.92 32.60
C GLU A 396 -42.92 -7.85 32.03
N ALA A 397 -43.94 -8.11 32.86
CA ALA A 397 -45.34 -7.96 32.46
C ALA A 397 -45.69 -6.52 32.08
N GLU A 398 -45.10 -5.55 32.78
CA GLU A 398 -45.28 -4.12 32.50
C GLU A 398 -44.68 -3.71 31.17
N LEU A 399 -43.44 -4.09 30.89
CA LEU A 399 -42.79 -3.80 29.63
C LEU A 399 -43.57 -4.44 28.46
N ARG A 400 -44.00 -5.71 28.61
CA ARG A 400 -44.82 -6.39 27.59
C ARG A 400 -46.15 -5.67 27.35
N ALA A 401 -46.83 -5.21 28.39
CA ALA A 401 -48.10 -4.47 28.24
C ALA A 401 -47.89 -3.12 27.55
N LEU A 402 -46.82 -2.40 27.90
CA LEU A 402 -46.44 -1.14 27.25
C LEU A 402 -46.10 -1.34 25.76
N GLU A 403 -45.43 -2.45 25.43
CA GLU A 403 -45.13 -2.85 24.05
C GLU A 403 -46.39 -3.19 23.25
N GLN A 404 -47.23 -4.07 23.80
CA GLN A 404 -48.46 -4.55 23.16
C GLN A 404 -49.42 -3.41 22.82
N ASP A 405 -49.49 -2.40 23.70
CA ASP A 405 -50.36 -1.25 23.53
C ASP A 405 -49.67 -0.08 22.81
N GLY A 406 -48.44 -0.27 22.31
CA GLY A 406 -47.70 0.72 21.53
C GLY A 406 -47.25 1.96 22.29
N VAL A 407 -47.23 1.92 23.63
CA VAL A 407 -46.76 3.03 24.49
C VAL A 407 -45.24 3.14 24.45
N LEU A 408 -44.56 1.99 24.50
CA LEU A 408 -43.13 1.88 24.21
C LEU A 408 -42.99 1.00 22.98
N GLN A 409 -42.15 1.39 22.03
CA GLN A 409 -41.92 0.63 20.81
C GLN A 409 -40.47 0.20 20.71
N PRO A 410 -40.20 -1.07 20.37
CA PRO A 410 -38.84 -1.50 20.10
C PRO A 410 -38.31 -0.73 18.88
N ARG A 411 -37.02 -0.38 18.92
CA ARG A 411 -36.33 0.32 17.83
C ARG A 411 -35.84 -0.60 16.71
N THR A 412 -36.16 -1.89 16.81
CA THR A 412 -35.93 -2.90 15.78
C THR A 412 -37.19 -3.76 15.60
N ARG A 413 -37.47 -4.15 14.37
CA ARG A 413 -38.54 -5.07 13.97
C ARG A 413 -38.05 -6.51 13.87
N LEU A 414 -36.76 -6.75 14.11
CA LEU A 414 -36.16 -8.07 14.05
C LEU A 414 -36.78 -9.01 15.10
N PRO A 415 -37.37 -10.14 14.68
CA PRO A 415 -37.92 -11.12 15.59
C PRO A 415 -36.85 -11.67 16.54
N GLY A 416 -37.11 -11.62 17.84
CA GLY A 416 -36.20 -12.16 18.86
C GLY A 416 -34.91 -11.34 19.07
N ALA A 417 -34.82 -10.12 18.54
CA ALA A 417 -33.68 -9.25 18.79
C ALA A 417 -33.54 -8.93 20.28
N ARG A 418 -32.36 -9.23 20.85
CA ARG A 418 -32.08 -9.00 22.27
C ARG A 418 -31.89 -7.52 22.60
N LEU A 419 -31.26 -6.76 21.70
CA LEU A 419 -31.07 -5.31 21.81
C LEU A 419 -32.16 -4.63 21.02
N ARG A 420 -33.14 -4.04 21.71
CA ARG A 420 -34.35 -3.52 21.04
C ARG A 420 -34.93 -2.25 21.63
N TRP A 421 -34.44 -1.77 22.76
CA TRP A 421 -34.98 -0.57 23.44
C TRP A 421 -33.98 0.56 23.46
N LEU A 422 -34.45 1.81 23.47
CA LEU A 422 -33.64 2.94 23.93
C LEU A 422 -34.04 3.26 25.37
N GLU A 423 -33.05 3.27 26.27
CA GLU A 423 -33.29 3.61 27.67
C GLU A 423 -33.94 4.99 27.84
N ALA A 424 -33.60 5.93 26.95
CA ALA A 424 -34.17 7.26 26.90
C ALA A 424 -35.70 7.26 26.70
N ASP A 425 -36.26 6.32 25.93
CA ASP A 425 -37.71 6.25 25.70
C ASP A 425 -38.47 5.90 26.99
N GLY A 426 -37.91 4.98 27.77
CA GLY A 426 -38.48 4.60 29.05
C GLY A 426 -38.38 5.72 30.07
N LYS A 427 -37.22 6.39 30.13
CA LYS A 427 -37.01 7.54 31.01
C LYS A 427 -37.97 8.68 30.66
N ALA A 428 -38.12 8.98 29.38
CA ALA A 428 -39.07 9.98 28.90
C ALA A 428 -40.51 9.65 29.32
N LEU A 429 -40.93 8.38 29.27
CA LEU A 429 -42.23 7.96 29.76
C LEU A 429 -42.38 8.19 31.28
N VAL A 430 -41.36 7.85 32.08
CA VAL A 430 -41.38 8.07 33.53
C VAL A 430 -41.43 9.58 33.85
N ASP A 431 -40.63 10.38 33.16
CA ASP A 431 -40.60 11.84 33.34
C ASP A 431 -41.93 12.49 32.93
N GLU A 432 -42.53 12.05 31.83
CA GLU A 432 -43.87 12.46 31.40
C GLU A 432 -44.92 12.17 32.47
N LEU A 433 -44.96 10.94 33.00
CA LEU A 433 -45.94 10.55 34.02
C LEU A 433 -45.71 11.27 35.35
N ASN A 434 -44.46 11.54 35.73
CA ASN A 434 -44.14 12.36 36.89
C ASN A 434 -44.62 13.80 36.72
N ALA A 435 -44.44 14.40 35.54
CA ALA A 435 -44.93 15.75 35.24
C ALA A 435 -46.47 15.84 35.26
N LEU A 436 -47.16 14.73 34.98
CA LEU A 436 -48.62 14.61 35.06
C LEU A 436 -49.13 14.16 36.44
N SER A 437 -48.25 13.86 37.39
CA SER A 437 -48.63 13.30 38.70
C SER A 437 -49.20 14.35 39.65
N ASP A 438 -50.31 14.01 40.29
CA ASP A 438 -50.91 14.84 41.32
C ASP A 438 -50.08 14.84 42.59
N ALA A 439 -49.64 16.04 43.01
CA ALA A 439 -48.84 16.25 44.21
C ALA A 439 -49.62 16.02 45.52
N ASN A 440 -50.96 16.01 45.47
CA ASN A 440 -51.81 15.82 46.64
C ASN A 440 -52.86 14.71 46.39
N PRO A 441 -52.52 13.43 46.64
CA PRO A 441 -53.37 12.28 46.31
C PRO A 441 -54.67 12.18 47.14
N GLY A 442 -54.80 12.95 48.22
CA GLY A 442 -55.96 12.90 49.11
C GLY A 442 -56.28 11.50 49.65
N SER A 443 -57.56 11.21 49.89
CA SER A 443 -58.06 9.92 50.41
C SER A 443 -58.58 8.96 49.32
N ALA A 444 -58.30 9.24 48.04
CA ALA A 444 -58.79 8.42 46.93
C ALA A 444 -58.20 7.00 46.97
N LYS A 445 -58.90 6.03 46.37
CA LYS A 445 -58.39 4.65 46.24
C LYS A 445 -57.47 4.58 45.03
N TRP A 446 -56.17 4.49 45.30
CA TRP A 446 -55.11 4.40 44.28
C TRP A 446 -54.65 2.96 44.08
N GLU A 447 -54.55 2.53 42.83
CA GLU A 447 -54.00 1.22 42.46
C GLU A 447 -52.98 1.35 41.33
N THR A 448 -52.05 0.40 41.19
CA THR A 448 -51.06 0.45 40.10
C THR A 448 -51.74 0.39 38.74
N ILE A 449 -51.11 0.93 37.70
CA ILE A 449 -51.65 0.93 36.33
C ILE A 449 -52.03 -0.49 35.88
N GLN A 450 -51.24 -1.51 36.25
CA GLN A 450 -51.45 -2.92 35.89
C GLN A 450 -52.61 -3.53 36.67
N ARG A 451 -52.80 -3.15 37.93
CA ARG A 451 -53.95 -3.60 38.72
C ARG A 451 -55.23 -2.95 38.23
N ALA A 452 -55.17 -1.69 37.84
CA ALA A 452 -56.26 -0.99 37.15
C ALA A 452 -56.62 -1.64 35.82
N GLN A 453 -55.63 -2.00 34.99
CA GLN A 453 -55.85 -2.78 33.76
C GLN A 453 -56.60 -4.09 34.06
N ALA A 454 -56.11 -4.87 35.03
CA ALA A 454 -56.72 -6.15 35.40
C ALA A 454 -58.17 -6.01 35.93
N ASN A 455 -58.46 -4.93 36.67
CA ASN A 455 -59.78 -4.70 37.26
C ASN A 455 -60.80 -4.08 36.28
N SER A 456 -60.35 -3.28 35.31
CA SER A 456 -61.22 -2.48 34.43
C SER A 456 -61.39 -3.05 33.02
N LYS A 457 -60.58 -4.04 32.62
CA LYS A 457 -60.48 -4.55 31.24
C LYS A 457 -60.06 -3.48 30.20
N VAL A 458 -59.61 -2.31 30.63
CA VAL A 458 -59.03 -1.26 29.77
C VAL A 458 -57.54 -1.56 29.57
N THR A 459 -57.05 -1.41 28.35
CA THR A 459 -55.63 -1.63 28.03
C THR A 459 -54.72 -0.56 28.66
N VAL A 460 -53.46 -0.89 28.95
CA VAL A 460 -52.49 0.06 29.52
C VAL A 460 -52.34 1.29 28.63
N GLY A 461 -52.29 1.13 27.30
CA GLY A 461 -52.20 2.26 26.38
C GLY A 461 -53.38 3.21 26.47
N ARG A 462 -54.60 2.70 26.67
CA ARG A 462 -55.79 3.54 26.89
C ARG A 462 -55.74 4.26 28.25
N ILE A 463 -55.23 3.61 29.29
CA ILE A 463 -55.02 4.24 30.60
C ILE A 463 -53.99 5.37 30.48
N ILE A 464 -52.84 5.14 29.84
CA ILE A 464 -51.81 6.16 29.60
C ILE A 464 -52.36 7.31 28.75
N THR A 465 -53.17 7.01 27.73
CA THR A 465 -53.83 8.03 26.91
C THR A 465 -54.83 8.86 27.73
N ALA A 466 -55.59 8.23 28.64
CA ALA A 466 -56.50 8.91 29.54
C ALA A 466 -55.76 9.80 30.56
N ILE A 467 -54.59 9.36 31.05
CA ILE A 467 -53.69 10.17 31.90
C ILE A 467 -53.19 11.38 31.12
N ARG A 468 -52.68 11.19 29.89
CA ARG A 468 -52.23 12.27 29.00
C ARG A 468 -53.34 13.29 28.72
N ALA A 469 -54.58 12.82 28.56
CA ALA A 469 -55.77 13.65 28.37
C ALA A 469 -56.34 14.24 29.67
N ARG A 470 -55.71 14.00 30.83
CA ARG A 470 -56.16 14.40 32.17
C ARG A 470 -57.58 13.95 32.52
N LYS A 471 -58.04 12.84 31.91
CA LYS A 471 -59.33 12.22 32.22
C LYS A 471 -59.26 11.33 33.47
N ILE A 472 -58.07 10.85 33.80
CA ILE A 472 -57.78 10.10 35.02
C ILE A 472 -56.55 10.68 35.68
N ARG A 473 -56.61 10.78 37.00
CA ARG A 473 -55.50 11.22 37.84
C ARG A 473 -54.48 10.11 38.04
N VAL A 474 -53.21 10.47 37.91
CA VAL A 474 -52.04 9.63 38.21
C VAL A 474 -51.31 10.23 39.41
N HIS A 475 -50.75 9.37 40.25
CA HIS A 475 -49.98 9.76 41.42
C HIS A 475 -48.74 8.88 41.56
N ALA A 476 -47.62 9.50 41.91
CA ALA A 476 -46.41 8.82 42.35
C ALA A 476 -45.76 9.58 43.52
N PRO A 477 -44.99 8.90 44.39
CA PRO A 477 -44.21 9.55 45.43
C PRO A 477 -43.22 10.59 44.87
N ALA A 478 -42.92 11.64 45.63
CA ALA A 478 -41.92 12.63 45.23
C ALA A 478 -40.56 11.97 44.96
N GLY A 479 -39.95 12.28 43.81
CA GLY A 479 -38.68 11.68 43.39
C GLY A 479 -38.79 10.27 42.80
N ASN A 480 -39.99 9.81 42.41
CA ASN A 480 -40.18 8.53 41.76
C ASN A 480 -39.36 8.41 40.46
N ARG A 481 -38.60 7.32 40.34
CA ARG A 481 -37.82 6.97 39.14
C ARG A 481 -38.28 5.65 38.51
N SER A 482 -39.33 5.04 39.04
CA SER A 482 -39.82 3.72 38.67
C SER A 482 -41.21 3.81 38.06
N TYR A 483 -41.38 3.19 36.89
CA TYR A 483 -42.69 3.06 36.27
C TYR A 483 -43.67 2.28 37.15
N HIS A 484 -43.21 1.22 37.84
CA HIS A 484 -44.02 0.46 38.80
C HIS A 484 -44.60 1.33 39.95
N GLY A 485 -43.95 2.46 40.25
CA GLY A 485 -44.37 3.38 41.30
C GLY A 485 -45.64 4.18 41.00
N PHE A 486 -46.09 4.25 39.74
CA PHE A 486 -47.28 5.02 39.35
C PHE A 486 -48.59 4.32 39.73
N LYS A 487 -49.50 5.10 40.31
CA LYS A 487 -50.84 4.66 40.69
C LYS A 487 -51.89 5.57 40.08
N VAL A 488 -53.06 5.02 39.80
CA VAL A 488 -54.21 5.70 39.18
C VAL A 488 -55.44 5.61 40.07
N CYS A 489 -56.31 6.62 39.98
CA CYS A 489 -57.49 6.73 40.81
C CYS A 489 -58.60 5.79 40.33
N ARG A 490 -58.97 4.79 41.16
CA ARG A 490 -59.94 3.75 40.78
C ARG A 490 -61.34 4.27 40.45
N SER A 491 -61.78 5.35 41.08
CA SER A 491 -63.14 5.90 40.88
C SER A 491 -63.33 6.58 39.52
N GLU A 492 -62.27 6.82 38.76
CA GLU A 492 -62.30 7.59 37.50
C GLU A 492 -62.30 6.67 36.25
N PHE A 493 -62.24 5.36 36.45
CA PHE A 493 -62.22 4.37 35.36
C PHE A 493 -63.55 4.25 34.62
N GLY A 494 -64.67 4.67 35.21
CA GLY A 494 -65.96 4.73 34.52
C GLY A 494 -66.03 5.77 33.39
N ALA A 495 -65.02 6.65 33.29
CA ALA A 495 -64.94 7.71 32.29
C ALA A 495 -64.05 7.37 31.07
N ILE A 496 -63.45 6.17 31.03
CA ILE A 496 -62.66 5.70 29.88
C ILE A 496 -63.57 4.88 28.95
N GLU A 497 -64.13 5.53 27.92
CA GLU A 497 -64.80 4.83 26.80
C GLU A 497 -63.84 4.10 25.89
#